data_AF-A0A497GIF4-F1
#
_entry.id   AF-A0A497GIF4-F1
#
_cell.length_a   1.000
_cell.length_b   1.000
_cell.length_c   1.000
_cell.angle_alpha   90.00
_cell.angle_beta   90.00
_cell.angle_gamma   90.00
#
_symmetry.space_group_name_H-M   'P 1'
#
loop_
_entity.id
_entity.type
_entity.pdbx_description
1 polymer ?
#
loop_
_entity_poly.entity_id
_entity_poly.type
_entity_poly.pdbx_seq_one_letter_code
_entity_poly.pdbx_strand_id
1 'polypeptide(L)'
;MRGRGIFSREENIVRRSPFDIMAVILRTVRSGTKKKTHIMYEANLNWSQLNEYLNFMRDKGLIQYNDNGDVCITKKGVRFLEVYSKLIQILGS
;
A
#
# COMPACT_ATOMS: atom_id res chain seq x y z
N MET A 1 -15.27 15.53 19.55
CA MET A 1 -14.68 14.19 19.35
C MET A 1 -13.66 14.28 18.22
N ARG A 2 -12.46 13.72 18.42
CA ARG A 2 -11.23 14.04 17.69
C ARG A 2 -11.38 13.89 16.17
N GLY A 3 -11.22 15.01 15.47
CA GLY A 3 -11.18 15.09 14.02
C GLY A 3 -9.99 14.34 13.44
N ARG A 4 -10.26 13.46 12.48
CA ARG A 4 -9.31 13.03 11.46
C ARG A 4 -9.57 13.88 10.22
N GLY A 5 -8.88 15.02 10.13
CA GLY A 5 -8.49 15.54 8.81
C GLY A 5 -7.43 14.60 8.23
N ILE A 6 -7.21 14.47 6.94
CA ILE A 6 -7.40 15.37 5.80
C ILE A 6 -7.67 14.46 4.58
N PHE A 7 -8.21 15.01 3.49
CA PHE A 7 -8.71 14.39 2.24
C PHE A 7 -10.23 14.18 2.19
N SER A 8 -10.95 15.29 2.32
CA SER A 8 -12.20 15.50 1.58
C SER A 8 -11.99 16.71 0.67
N ARG A 9 -11.73 16.46 -0.62
CA ARG A 9 -12.02 17.36 -1.76
C ARG A 9 -11.73 16.63 -3.08
N GLU A 10 -12.79 16.47 -3.86
CA GLU A 10 -12.90 16.14 -5.29
C GLU A 10 -11.76 15.30 -5.92
N GLU A 11 -11.95 13.98 -6.01
CA GLU A 11 -11.22 13.19 -7.00
C GLU A 11 -11.96 13.26 -8.34
N ASN A 12 -11.41 14.05 -9.25
CA ASN A 12 -11.42 13.74 -10.69
C ASN A 12 -11.03 12.25 -10.82
N ILE A 13 -11.65 11.46 -11.71
CA ILE A 13 -11.44 10.00 -11.80
C ILE A 13 -9.99 9.71 -12.25
N VAL A 14 -9.04 9.82 -11.35
CA VAL A 14 -7.63 9.50 -11.57
C VAL A 14 -7.53 8.00 -11.36
N ARG A 15 -7.20 7.28 -12.43
CA ARG A 15 -6.84 5.86 -12.30
C ARG A 15 -5.69 5.75 -11.31
N ARG A 16 -5.88 4.98 -10.24
CA ARG A 16 -4.84 4.73 -9.24
C ARG A 16 -3.58 4.22 -9.94
N SER A 17 -2.48 4.94 -9.75
CA SER A 17 -1.18 4.52 -10.26
C SER A 17 -0.76 3.20 -9.59
N PRO A 18 0.03 2.34 -10.26
CA PRO A 18 0.63 1.17 -9.62
C PRO A 18 1.37 1.51 -8.31
N PHE A 19 2.02 2.67 -8.25
CA PHE A 19 2.70 3.15 -7.05
C PHE A 19 1.72 3.49 -5.91
N ASP A 20 0.52 3.99 -6.24
CA ASP A 20 -0.51 4.29 -5.24
C ASP A 20 -1.06 3.00 -4.63
N ILE A 21 -1.31 1.99 -5.47
CA ILE A 21 -1.77 0.67 -5.02
C ILE A 21 -0.71 0.03 -4.13
N MET A 22 0.56 0.05 -4.54
CA MET A 22 1.67 -0.45 -3.72
C MET A 22 1.77 0.30 -2.39
N ALA A 23 1.61 1.63 -2.40
CA ALA A 23 1.63 2.43 -1.18
C ALA A 23 0.46 2.12 -0.24
N VAL A 24 -0.74 1.89 -0.77
CA VAL A 24 -1.90 1.44 0.01
C VAL A 24 -1.59 0.09 0.67
N ILE A 25 -1.14 -0.91 -0.11
CA ILE A 25 -0.79 -2.24 0.41
C ILE A 25 0.25 -2.13 1.53
N LEU A 26 1.33 -1.38 1.30
CA LEU A 26 2.41 -1.19 2.30
C LEU A 26 1.90 -0.48 3.56
N ARG A 27 1.02 0.52 3.43
CA ARG A 27 0.40 1.19 4.58
C ARG A 27 -0.50 0.24 5.38
N THR A 28 -1.28 -0.61 4.71
CA THR A 28 -2.14 -1.62 5.35
C THR A 28 -1.34 -2.59 6.21
N VAL A 29 -0.13 -2.97 5.78
CA VAL A 29 0.75 -3.91 6.49
C VAL A 29 1.86 -3.22 7.30
N ARG A 30 1.82 -1.89 7.45
CA ARG A 30 2.81 -1.13 8.24
C ARG A 30 2.63 -1.32 9.74
N SER A 31 1.39 -1.45 10.21
CA SER A 31 1.05 -1.59 11.63
C SER A 31 1.08 -3.04 12.12
N GLY A 32 1.53 -3.98 11.29
CA GLY A 32 1.58 -5.41 11.61
C GLY A 32 1.30 -6.29 10.40
N THR A 33 1.26 -7.60 10.64
CA THR A 33 1.00 -8.58 9.58
C THR A 33 -0.49 -8.61 9.21
N LYS A 34 -0.80 -8.81 7.92
CA LYS A 34 -2.19 -8.89 7.46
C LYS A 34 -2.39 -10.05 6.49
N LYS A 35 -3.57 -10.68 6.58
CA LYS A 35 -4.07 -11.63 5.60
C LYS A 35 -4.30 -10.95 4.25
N LYS A 36 -4.06 -11.69 3.16
CA LYS A 36 -4.30 -11.23 1.78
C LYS A 36 -5.71 -10.68 1.57
N THR A 37 -6.72 -11.33 2.12
CA THR A 37 -8.12 -10.89 2.03
C THR A 37 -8.35 -9.51 2.64
N HIS A 38 -7.73 -9.18 3.77
CA HIS A 38 -7.84 -7.85 4.36
C HIS A 38 -7.20 -6.79 3.46
N ILE A 39 -6.04 -7.10 2.89
CA ILE A 39 -5.35 -6.21 1.94
C ILE A 39 -6.19 -6.01 0.67
N MET A 40 -6.85 -7.07 0.19
CA MET A 40 -7.73 -7.02 -0.98
C MET A 40 -8.84 -5.98 -0.81
N TYR A 41 -9.53 -6.01 0.34
CA TYR A 41 -10.61 -5.08 0.66
C TYR A 41 -10.10 -3.64 0.80
N GLU A 42 -9.01 -3.44 1.54
CA GLU A 42 -8.41 -2.11 1.74
C GLU A 42 -7.87 -1.50 0.44
N ALA A 43 -7.25 -2.33 -0.41
CA ALA A 43 -6.71 -1.89 -1.69
C ALA A 43 -7.75 -1.89 -2.82
N ASN A 44 -9.01 -2.26 -2.58
CA ASN A 44 -10.05 -2.39 -3.61
C ASN A 44 -9.52 -3.12 -4.88
N LEU A 45 -8.92 -4.29 -4.68
CA LEU A 45 -8.37 -5.13 -5.75
C LEU A 45 -9.19 -6.41 -5.86
N ASN A 46 -9.19 -7.04 -7.03
CA ASN A 46 -9.60 -8.44 -7.12
C ASN A 46 -8.43 -9.38 -6.75
N TRP A 47 -8.73 -10.67 -6.59
CA TRP A 47 -7.74 -11.68 -6.18
C TRP A 47 -6.55 -11.81 -7.14
N SER A 48 -6.80 -11.72 -8.45
CA SER A 48 -5.74 -11.84 -9.48
C SER A 48 -4.78 -10.66 -9.40
N GLN A 49 -5.33 -9.43 -9.39
CA GLN A 49 -4.57 -8.20 -9.27
C GLN A 49 -3.76 -8.17 -7.98
N LEU A 50 -4.38 -8.54 -6.84
CA LEU A 50 -3.67 -8.57 -5.58
C LEU A 50 -2.46 -9.51 -5.64
N ASN A 51 -2.61 -10.72 -6.17
CA ASN A 51 -1.49 -11.65 -6.26
C ASN A 51 -0.39 -11.14 -7.20
N GLU A 52 -0.72 -10.50 -8.31
CA GLU A 52 0.26 -9.87 -9.20
C GLU A 52 1.09 -8.81 -8.46
N TYR A 53 0.42 -7.89 -7.75
CA TYR A 53 1.10 -6.87 -6.94
C TYR A 53 1.92 -7.48 -5.81
N LEU A 54 1.38 -8.45 -5.06
CA LEU A 54 2.11 -9.08 -3.96
C LEU A 54 3.33 -9.86 -4.47
N ASN A 55 3.23 -10.56 -5.60
CA ASN A 55 4.37 -11.25 -6.22
C ASN A 55 5.43 -10.23 -6.63
N PHE A 56 5.06 -9.20 -7.38
CA PHE A 56 5.98 -8.14 -7.79
C PHE A 56 6.66 -7.47 -6.59
N MET A 57 5.91 -7.10 -5.56
CA MET A 57 6.42 -6.42 -4.37
C MET A 57 7.34 -7.33 -3.56
N ARG A 58 7.04 -8.62 -3.47
CA ARG A 58 7.89 -9.64 -2.84
C ARG A 58 9.19 -9.81 -3.60
N ASP A 59 9.14 -9.92 -4.92
CA ASP A 59 10.33 -10.06 -5.78
C ASP A 59 11.23 -8.82 -5.70
N LYS A 60 10.64 -7.63 -5.53
CA LYS A 60 11.38 -6.39 -5.26
C LYS A 60 11.82 -6.24 -3.81
N GLY A 61 11.48 -7.17 -2.92
CA GLY A 61 11.84 -7.18 -1.51
C GLY A 61 11.15 -6.10 -0.68
N LEU A 62 9.99 -5.59 -1.12
CA LEU A 62 9.20 -4.58 -0.40
C LEU A 62 8.31 -5.20 0.68
N ILE A 63 7.89 -6.45 0.47
CA ILE A 63 7.14 -7.26 1.43
C ILE A 63 7.78 -8.63 1.59
N GLN A 64 7.37 -9.34 2.63
CA GLN A 64 7.65 -10.76 2.86
C GLN A 64 6.42 -11.44 3.44
N TYR A 65 6.40 -12.78 3.41
CA TYR A 65 5.42 -13.57 4.15
C TYR A 65 6.02 -14.04 5.47
N ASN A 66 5.22 -14.06 6.53
CA ASN A 66 5.59 -14.76 7.77
C ASN A 66 5.27 -16.26 7.66
N ASP A 67 5.56 -17.01 8.72
CA ASP A 67 5.33 -18.46 8.80
C ASP A 67 3.84 -18.85 8.62
N ASN A 68 2.93 -17.93 8.92
CA ASN A 68 1.49 -18.11 8.76
C ASN A 68 0.99 -17.73 7.34
N GLY A 69 1.87 -17.29 6.45
CA GLY A 69 1.52 -16.82 5.11
C GLY A 69 0.91 -15.41 5.06
N ASP A 70 0.95 -14.66 6.16
CA ASP A 70 0.50 -13.27 6.22
C ASP A 70 1.56 -12.33 5.63
N VAL A 71 1.11 -11.24 5.03
CA VAL A 71 1.97 -10.24 4.42
C VAL A 71 2.53 -9.31 5.49
N CYS A 72 3.84 -9.07 5.42
CA CYS A 72 4.61 -8.19 6.28
C CYS A 72 5.40 -7.19 5.44
N ILE A 73 5.53 -5.96 5.92
CA ILE A 73 6.43 -4.96 5.29
C ILE A 73 7.89 -5.27 5.63
N THR A 74 8.80 -5.07 4.67
CA THR A 74 10.25 -5.09 4.93
C THR A 74 10.79 -3.70 5.24
N LYS A 75 12.04 -3.59 5.71
CA LYS A 75 12.73 -2.30 5.84
C LYS A 75 12.76 -1.51 4.52
N LYS A 76 12.92 -2.21 3.40
CA LYS A 76 12.89 -1.60 2.06
C LYS A 76 11.50 -1.09 1.70
N GLY A 77 10.44 -1.82 2.06
CA GLY A 77 9.07 -1.37 1.91
C GLY A 77 8.75 -0.11 2.72
N VAL A 78 9.26 -0.01 3.95
CA VAL A 78 9.13 1.22 4.76
C VAL A 78 9.82 2.40 4.07
N ARG A 79 11.04 2.19 3.58
CA ARG A 79 11.79 3.23 2.86
C ARG A 79 11.06 3.69 1.58
N PHE A 80 10.44 2.75 0.86
CA PHE A 80 9.60 3.10 -0.28
C PHE A 80 8.47 4.07 0.11
N LEU A 81 7.76 3.81 1.21
CA LEU A 81 6.69 4.69 1.69
C LEU A 81 7.19 6.10 2.05
N GLU A 82 8.37 6.22 2.63
CA GLU A 82 9.00 7.51 2.94
C GLU A 82 9.28 8.31 1.66
N VAL A 83 9.89 7.67 0.66
CA VAL A 83 10.22 8.30 -0.62
C VAL A 83 8.94 8.68 -1.37
N TYR A 84 7.98 7.77 -1.45
CA TYR A 84 6.70 8.01 -2.10
C TYR A 84 5.93 9.18 -1.45
N SER A 85 5.95 9.29 -0.10
CA SER A 85 5.32 10.42 0.58
C SER A 85 5.98 11.76 0.27
N LYS A 86 7.32 11.79 0.17
CA LYS A 86 8.07 12.98 -0.27
C LYS A 86 7.77 13.36 -1.72
N LEU A 87 7.64 12.37 -2.61
CA LEU A 87 7.31 12.61 -4.01
C LEU A 87 5.93 13.25 -4.16
N ILE A 88 4.91 12.74 -3.47
CA ILE A 88 3.58 13.36 -3.49
C ILE A 88 3.63 14.79 -2.94
N GLN A 89 4.39 15.03 -1.87
CA GLN A 89 4.50 16.37 -1.29
C GLN A 89 5.11 17.39 -2.29
N ILE A 90 6.06 16.95 -3.12
CA ILE A 90 6.69 17.81 -4.14
C ILE A 90 5.74 18.01 -5.33
N LEU A 91 5.09 16.94 -5.81
CA LEU A 91 4.24 16.96 -7.00
C LEU A 91 2.85 17.55 -6.77
N GLY A 92 2.38 17.58 -5.52
CA GLY A 92 1.10 18.16 -5.11
C GLY A 92 1.18 19.65 -4.74
N SER A 93 2.14 20.39 -5.31
CA SER A 93 2.31 21.84 -5.16
C SER A 93 1.52 22.61 -6.20
#